data_AF-A0A1V5IA48-F1
#
_entry.id   AF-A0A1V5IA48-F1
#
_cell.length_a   1.000
_cell.length_b   1.000
_cell.length_c   1.000
_cell.angle_alpha   90.00
_cell.angle_beta   90.00
_cell.angle_gamma   90.00
#
_symmetry.space_group_name_H-M   'P 1'
#
loop_
_entity.id
_entity.type
_entity.pdbx_description
1 polymer ?
#
loop_
_entity_poly.entity_id
_entity_poly.type
_entity_poly.pdbx_seq_one_letter_code
_entity_poly.pdbx_strand_id
1 'polypeptide(L)'
;MTEGFDLELAADLWEYWGFSPWISGGMKGVYRRVTFVKNALIGEVCRYYADDYVIWRHNGRLDMEGVLSACRPQPDLMSQRYLFIEQVETGVKGRIRSFLLGIRGYAEVHSYTPGCGYPKRLKDLAPLVDRALELVRSREDESGGGERQIP
;
A
#
# COMPACT_ATOMS: atom_id res chain seq x y z
N MET A 1 2.34 16.23 12.59
CA MET A 1 1.30 15.29 12.16
C MET A 1 0.71 15.88 10.89
N THR A 2 1.02 15.31 9.75
CA THR A 2 0.29 15.59 8.50
C THR A 2 -1.12 15.04 8.68
N GLU A 3 -2.14 15.87 8.51
CA GLU A 3 -3.53 15.41 8.41
C GLU A 3 -3.65 14.59 7.13
N GLY A 4 -3.31 13.29 7.21
CA GLY A 4 -3.19 12.38 6.09
C GLY A 4 -4.52 12.08 5.41
N PHE A 5 -4.48 11.51 4.20
CA PHE A 5 -5.67 10.94 3.58
C PHE A 5 -6.30 9.91 4.52
N ASP A 6 -7.59 10.06 4.87
CA ASP A 6 -8.29 9.06 5.67
C ASP A 6 -8.80 7.91 4.79
N LEU A 7 -7.86 7.17 4.22
CA LEU A 7 -8.17 6.04 3.34
C LEU A 7 -8.82 4.87 4.09
N GLU A 8 -8.88 4.91 5.42
CA GLU A 8 -9.60 3.91 6.22
C GLU A 8 -11.11 3.95 5.95
N LEU A 9 -11.64 5.12 5.58
CA LEU A 9 -13.05 5.30 5.22
C LEU A 9 -13.45 4.47 3.98
N ALA A 10 -12.50 4.02 3.16
CA ALA A 10 -12.74 3.13 2.03
C ALA A 10 -12.65 1.63 2.41
N ALA A 11 -13.04 1.26 3.64
CA ALA A 11 -12.93 -0.10 4.19
C ALA A 11 -13.48 -1.19 3.26
N ASP A 12 -14.65 -0.97 2.65
CA ASP A 12 -15.30 -1.94 1.74
C ASP A 12 -14.42 -2.27 0.53
N LEU A 13 -13.71 -1.27 -0.02
CA LEU A 13 -12.79 -1.46 -1.13
C LEU A 13 -11.59 -2.32 -0.68
N TRP A 14 -11.01 -1.99 0.47
CA TRP A 14 -9.85 -2.71 0.98
C TRP A 14 -10.20 -4.17 1.26
N GLU A 15 -11.30 -4.43 1.95
CA GLU A 15 -11.79 -5.77 2.25
C GLU A 15 -12.05 -6.57 0.97
N TYR A 16 -12.73 -5.96 -0.02
CA TYR A 16 -12.97 -6.59 -1.33
C TYR A 16 -11.66 -7.03 -2.02
N TRP A 17 -10.59 -6.25 -1.87
CA TRP A 17 -9.26 -6.57 -2.43
C TRP A 17 -8.38 -7.43 -1.50
N GLY A 18 -8.95 -7.97 -0.43
CA GLY A 18 -8.30 -8.88 0.52
C GLY A 18 -7.37 -8.18 1.51
N PHE A 19 -7.48 -6.87 1.67
CA PHE A 19 -6.74 -6.10 2.65
C PHE A 19 -7.44 -6.11 4.02
N SER A 20 -6.63 -6.02 5.06
CA SER A 20 -7.04 -5.91 6.46
C SER A 20 -6.40 -4.67 7.10
N PRO A 21 -7.05 -4.02 8.08
CA PRO A 21 -6.46 -2.90 8.80
C PRO A 21 -5.11 -3.26 9.41
N TRP A 22 -4.15 -2.35 9.33
CA TRP A 22 -2.79 -2.56 9.82
C TRP A 22 -2.27 -1.35 10.60
N ILE A 23 -1.67 -1.60 11.77
CA ILE A 23 -1.06 -0.59 12.64
C ILE A 23 0.26 -1.14 13.19
N SER A 24 1.33 -0.36 13.12
CA SER A 24 2.62 -0.71 13.73
C SER A 24 3.48 0.53 13.94
N GLY A 25 4.10 0.67 15.13
CA GLY A 25 5.09 1.72 15.37
C GLY A 25 4.58 3.16 15.12
N GLY A 26 3.30 3.42 15.34
CA GLY A 26 2.67 4.72 15.03
C GLY A 26 2.24 4.90 13.57
N MET A 27 2.63 3.99 12.68
CA MET A 27 2.13 3.92 11.31
C MET A 27 0.75 3.27 11.27
N LYS A 28 -0.06 3.67 10.28
CA LYS A 28 -1.38 3.10 10.00
C LYS A 28 -1.62 2.98 8.51
N GLY A 29 -2.31 1.90 8.14
CA GLY A 29 -2.61 1.55 6.77
C GLY A 29 -3.43 0.27 6.67
N VAL A 30 -3.25 -0.44 5.56
CA VAL A 30 -3.78 -1.79 5.36
C VAL A 30 -2.72 -2.75 4.88
N TYR A 31 -2.96 -4.04 5.11
CA TYR A 31 -2.08 -5.15 4.79
C TYR A 31 -2.83 -6.29 4.09
N ARG A 32 -2.20 -6.93 3.11
CA ARG A 32 -2.61 -8.24 2.60
C ARG A 32 -1.41 -9.14 2.29
N ARG A 33 -1.66 -10.45 2.29
CA ARG A 33 -0.77 -11.45 1.68
C ARG A 33 -1.38 -11.96 0.38
N VAL A 34 -0.67 -11.75 -0.72
CA VAL A 34 -1.05 -12.25 -2.04
C VAL A 34 -0.31 -13.57 -2.31
N THR A 35 -1.04 -14.56 -2.81
CA THR A 35 -0.45 -15.82 -3.26
C THR A 35 -0.31 -15.80 -4.78
N PHE A 36 0.90 -16.00 -5.27
CA PHE A 36 1.16 -16.19 -6.69
C PHE A 36 1.44 -17.65 -6.96
N VAL A 37 0.62 -18.24 -7.81
CA VAL A 37 0.77 -19.63 -8.24
C VAL A 37 1.13 -19.62 -9.72
N LYS A 38 2.30 -20.19 -10.04
CA LYS A 38 2.70 -20.44 -11.43
C LYS A 38 2.31 -21.86 -11.79
N ASN A 39 1.34 -22.01 -12.70
CA ASN A 39 0.88 -23.30 -13.20
C ASN A 39 1.54 -23.64 -14.55
N ALA A 40 1.73 -24.93 -14.81
CA ALA A 40 2.07 -25.49 -16.12
C ALA A 40 1.10 -26.64 -16.46
N LEU A 41 1.24 -27.21 -17.67
CA LEU A 41 0.40 -28.31 -18.17
C LEU A 41 0.29 -29.53 -17.24
N ILE A 42 1.28 -29.75 -16.34
CA ILE A 42 1.30 -30.89 -15.41
C ILE A 42 0.95 -30.52 -13.94
N GLY A 43 0.53 -29.27 -13.69
CA GLY A 43 0.13 -28.79 -12.35
C GLY A 43 0.90 -27.55 -11.88
N GLU A 44 0.79 -27.28 -10.57
CA GLU A 44 1.45 -26.17 -9.90
C GLU A 44 2.99 -26.35 -9.91
N VAL A 45 3.70 -25.39 -10.49
CA VAL A 45 5.17 -25.41 -10.60
C VAL A 45 5.82 -24.69 -9.43
N CYS A 46 5.22 -23.59 -8.98
CA CYS A 46 5.76 -22.78 -7.91
C CYS A 46 4.65 -21.95 -7.26
N ARG A 47 4.73 -21.83 -5.93
CA ARG A 47 3.94 -20.91 -5.12
C ARG A 47 4.88 -19.99 -4.37
N TYR A 48 4.60 -18.70 -4.44
CA TYR A 48 5.28 -17.71 -3.63
C TYR A 48 4.29 -16.66 -3.14
N TYR A 49 4.63 -16.04 -2.01
CA TYR A 49 3.81 -14.99 -1.43
C TYR A 49 4.41 -13.62 -1.70
N ALA A 50 3.55 -12.60 -1.73
CA ALA A 50 3.95 -11.21 -1.55
C ALA A 50 3.11 -10.58 -0.44
N ASP A 51 3.76 -9.80 0.41
CA ASP A 51 3.10 -9.00 1.42
C ASP A 51 3.01 -7.57 0.91
N ASP A 52 1.79 -7.03 0.85
CA ASP A 52 1.52 -5.66 0.43
C ASP A 52 1.03 -4.84 1.62
N TYR A 53 1.67 -3.71 1.86
CA TYR A 53 1.27 -2.72 2.84
C TYR A 53 1.01 -1.40 2.12
N VAL A 54 -0.15 -0.78 2.37
CA VAL A 54 -0.49 0.57 1.92
C VAL A 54 -0.61 1.45 3.17
N ILE A 55 0.26 2.45 3.32
CA ILE A 55 0.47 3.18 4.57
C ILE A 55 0.21 4.67 4.34
N TRP A 56 -0.80 5.23 5.00
CA TRP A 56 -1.18 6.65 4.86
C TRP A 56 -0.97 7.48 6.12
N ARG A 57 -0.72 6.85 7.28
CA ARG A 57 -0.22 7.53 8.47
C ARG A 57 1.20 7.07 8.73
N HIS A 58 2.15 8.00 8.65
CA HIS A 58 3.58 7.76 8.88
C HIS A 58 4.33 9.08 9.09
N ASN A 59 5.59 8.98 9.51
CA ASN A 59 6.52 10.09 9.73
C ASN A 59 7.51 10.24 8.56
N GLY A 60 7.00 10.15 7.34
CA GLY A 60 7.76 10.28 6.09
C GLY A 60 8.99 9.34 6.01
N ARG A 61 10.14 9.92 5.63
CA ARG A 61 11.38 9.17 5.38
C ARG A 61 11.88 8.37 6.58
N LEU A 62 11.66 8.86 7.82
CA LEU A 62 12.12 8.16 9.03
C LEU A 62 11.48 6.78 9.14
N ASP A 63 10.17 6.69 8.92
CA ASP A 63 9.44 5.44 8.97
C ASP A 63 9.80 4.53 7.79
N MET A 64 9.97 5.09 6.59
CA MET A 64 10.42 4.34 5.41
C MET A 64 11.79 3.67 5.65
N GLU A 65 12.75 4.40 6.20
CA GLU A 65 14.08 3.89 6.52
C GLU A 65 14.02 2.88 7.69
N GLY A 66 13.19 3.15 8.68
CA GLY A 66 12.91 2.23 9.79
C GLY A 66 12.37 0.89 9.31
N VAL A 67 11.32 0.90 8.49
CA VAL A 67 10.72 -0.31 7.89
C VAL A 67 11.77 -1.08 7.10
N LEU A 68 12.45 -0.41 6.16
CA LEU A 68 13.42 -1.08 5.32
C LEU A 68 14.56 -1.70 6.14
N SER A 69 15.03 -1.05 7.20
CA SER A 69 16.10 -1.59 8.04
C SER A 69 15.64 -2.78 8.91
N ALA A 70 14.43 -2.70 9.46
CA ALA A 70 13.83 -3.70 10.34
C ALA A 70 13.39 -4.98 9.63
N CYS A 71 13.00 -4.91 8.34
CA CYS A 71 12.52 -6.08 7.61
C CYS A 71 13.52 -7.26 7.70
N ARG A 72 12.99 -8.48 7.65
CA ARG A 72 13.76 -9.73 7.65
C ARG A 72 13.18 -10.65 6.57
N PRO A 73 14.00 -11.55 5.99
CA PRO A 73 13.47 -12.54 5.07
C PRO A 73 12.49 -13.45 5.79
N GLN A 74 11.35 -13.76 5.16
CA GLN A 74 10.39 -14.73 5.67
C GLN A 74 10.35 -15.97 4.76
N PRO A 75 10.03 -17.16 5.30
CA PRO A 75 9.82 -18.36 4.49
C PRO A 75 8.76 -18.11 3.40
N ASP A 76 9.04 -18.60 2.18
CA ASP A 76 8.16 -18.57 1.02
C ASP A 76 7.68 -17.17 0.55
N LEU A 77 8.23 -16.11 1.13
CA LEU A 77 7.87 -14.73 0.85
C LEU A 77 8.85 -14.12 -0.15
N MET A 78 8.38 -13.88 -1.37
CA MET A 78 9.19 -13.32 -2.44
C MET A 78 9.42 -11.82 -2.26
N SER A 79 8.40 -11.07 -1.87
CA SER A 79 8.52 -9.62 -1.69
C SER A 79 7.66 -9.11 -0.54
N GLN A 80 8.21 -8.16 0.21
CA GLN A 80 7.51 -7.31 1.16
C GLN A 80 7.47 -5.91 0.57
N ARG A 81 6.30 -5.47 0.06
CA ARG A 81 6.10 -4.17 -0.59
C ARG A 81 5.39 -3.22 0.36
N TYR A 82 6.03 -2.11 0.68
CA TYR A 82 5.48 -1.04 1.50
C TYR A 82 5.28 0.20 0.64
N LEU A 83 4.02 0.57 0.41
CA LEU A 83 3.60 1.72 -0.35
C LEU A 83 3.16 2.83 0.60
N PHE A 84 4.01 3.84 0.77
CA PHE A 84 3.75 5.02 1.59
C PHE A 84 3.01 6.07 0.77
N ILE A 85 1.87 6.53 1.26
CA ILE A 85 1.01 7.49 0.58
C ILE A 85 1.37 8.90 1.02
N GLU A 86 1.92 9.66 0.09
CA GLU A 86 2.38 11.03 0.31
C GLU A 86 1.38 12.01 -0.29
N GLN A 87 1.10 13.12 0.40
CA GLN A 87 0.20 14.17 -0.12
C GLN A 87 0.83 15.00 -1.23
N VAL A 88 2.15 15.16 -1.16
CA VAL A 88 2.92 15.95 -2.09
C VAL A 88 4.05 15.08 -2.61
N GLU A 89 4.30 15.13 -3.92
CA GLU A 89 5.40 14.41 -4.51
C GLU A 89 6.73 14.94 -3.96
N THR A 90 7.42 14.10 -3.17
CA THR A 90 8.69 14.47 -2.53
C THR A 90 9.92 14.16 -3.39
N GLY A 91 9.73 13.53 -4.55
CA GLY A 91 10.83 13.04 -5.40
C GLY A 91 11.65 11.91 -4.76
N VAL A 92 11.24 11.40 -3.59
CA VAL A 92 11.89 10.25 -2.94
C VAL A 92 11.71 9.04 -3.83
N LYS A 93 12.83 8.44 -4.26
CA LYS A 93 12.81 7.22 -5.05
C LYS A 93 12.58 6.02 -4.14
N GLY A 94 11.78 5.07 -4.63
CA GLY A 94 11.62 3.78 -3.97
C GLY A 94 12.96 3.07 -3.75
N ARG A 95 13.09 2.37 -2.62
CA ARG A 95 14.27 1.61 -2.22
C ARG A 95 13.96 0.13 -2.17
N ILE A 96 14.89 -0.69 -2.67
CA ILE A 96 14.77 -2.14 -2.67
C ILE A 96 16.00 -2.71 -1.97
N ARG A 97 15.78 -3.61 -1.02
CA ARG A 97 16.81 -4.40 -0.37
C ARG A 97 16.56 -5.87 -0.66
N SER A 98 17.54 -6.53 -1.26
CA SER A 98 17.50 -7.99 -1.47
C SER A 98 18.05 -8.71 -0.23
N PHE A 99 17.48 -9.88 0.06
CA PHE A 99 17.99 -10.79 1.09
C PHE A 99 18.76 -11.93 0.45
N LEU A 100 20.00 -12.16 0.90
CA LEU A 100 20.89 -13.17 0.34
C LEU A 100 20.97 -13.08 -1.19
N LEU A 101 21.33 -11.90 -1.71
CA LEU A 101 21.38 -11.61 -3.15
C LEU A 101 20.06 -11.86 -3.91
N GLY A 102 18.93 -11.88 -3.20
CA GLY A 102 17.58 -12.09 -3.76
C GLY A 102 17.06 -13.51 -3.60
N ILE A 103 17.89 -14.46 -3.12
CA ILE A 103 17.49 -15.85 -2.90
C ILE A 103 16.42 -15.97 -1.81
N ARG A 104 16.40 -15.03 -0.84
CA ARG A 104 15.43 -15.00 0.25
C ARG A 104 14.42 -13.85 0.12
N GLY A 105 14.15 -13.45 -1.12
CA GLY A 105 13.20 -12.40 -1.46
C GLY A 105 13.73 -10.99 -1.23
N TYR A 106 12.80 -10.03 -1.22
CA TYR A 106 13.07 -8.60 -1.21
C TYR A 106 12.21 -7.86 -0.19
N ALA A 107 12.74 -6.75 0.33
CA ALA A 107 11.95 -5.71 0.99
C ALA A 107 12.00 -4.45 0.13
N GLU A 108 10.85 -3.85 -0.09
CA GLU A 108 10.68 -2.74 -1.01
C GLU A 108 9.87 -1.64 -0.35
N VAL A 109 10.39 -0.43 -0.36
CA VAL A 109 9.68 0.75 0.13
C VAL A 109 9.50 1.71 -1.04
N HIS A 110 8.27 2.13 -1.25
CA HIS A 110 7.87 3.05 -2.31
C HIS A 110 7.11 4.21 -1.69
N SER A 111 7.29 5.42 -2.24
CA SER A 111 6.39 6.54 -2.00
C SER A 111 5.48 6.71 -3.20
N TYR A 112 4.23 7.07 -2.95
CA TYR A 112 3.25 7.33 -3.99
C TYR A 112 2.34 8.48 -3.61
N THR A 113 2.17 9.42 -4.54
CA THR A 113 1.19 10.50 -4.44
C THR A 113 0.02 10.18 -5.36
N PRO A 114 -1.22 10.08 -4.84
CA PRO A 114 -2.39 9.78 -5.65
C PRO A 114 -2.54 10.73 -6.84
N GLY A 115 -2.90 10.20 -8.00
CA GLY A 115 -3.01 10.95 -9.26
C GLY A 115 -1.68 11.28 -9.96
N CYS A 116 -0.52 10.97 -9.36
CA CYS A 116 0.79 11.12 -9.99
C CYS A 116 1.22 9.82 -10.71
N GLY A 117 2.30 9.90 -11.50
CA GLY A 117 2.88 8.74 -12.16
C GLY A 117 3.49 7.74 -11.17
N TYR A 118 3.41 6.45 -11.48
CA TYR A 118 4.01 5.37 -10.68
C TYR A 118 4.76 4.36 -11.55
N PRO A 119 5.79 3.68 -11.01
CA PRO A 119 6.50 2.63 -11.72
C PRO A 119 5.61 1.42 -12.00
N LYS A 120 5.88 0.69 -13.11
CA LYS A 120 5.13 -0.52 -13.54
C LYS A 120 4.93 -1.58 -12.45
N ARG A 121 5.80 -1.62 -11.44
CA ARG A 121 5.74 -2.59 -10.32
C ARG A 121 4.68 -2.28 -9.27
N LEU A 122 4.08 -1.09 -9.33
CA LEU A 122 2.99 -0.65 -8.48
C LEU A 122 1.65 -0.59 -9.23
N LYS A 123 1.60 -1.08 -10.46
CA LYS A 123 0.40 -1.04 -11.32
C LYS A 123 -0.82 -1.76 -10.72
N ASP A 124 -0.60 -2.62 -9.73
CA ASP A 124 -1.63 -3.38 -9.02
C ASP A 124 -1.99 -2.79 -7.66
N LEU A 125 -1.25 -1.79 -7.16
CA LEU A 125 -1.48 -1.14 -5.86
C LEU A 125 -1.89 0.32 -6.01
N ALA A 126 -1.18 1.11 -6.83
CA ALA A 126 -1.44 2.53 -6.98
C ALA A 126 -2.88 2.85 -7.44
N PRO A 127 -3.47 2.14 -8.44
CA PRO A 127 -4.87 2.36 -8.80
C PRO A 127 -5.88 2.09 -7.68
N LEU A 128 -5.55 1.21 -6.72
CA LEU A 128 -6.41 0.94 -5.57
C LEU A 128 -6.43 2.13 -4.61
N VAL A 129 -5.28 2.80 -4.45
CA VAL A 129 -5.16 4.02 -3.65
C VAL A 129 -5.94 5.17 -4.29
N ASP A 130 -5.77 5.37 -5.61
CA ASP A 130 -6.54 6.39 -6.34
C ASP A 130 -8.05 6.15 -6.16
N ARG A 131 -8.49 4.90 -6.33
CA ARG A 131 -9.90 4.54 -6.17
C ARG A 131 -10.40 4.72 -4.75
N ALA A 132 -9.58 4.40 -3.74
CA ALA A 132 -9.92 4.64 -2.34
C ALA A 132 -10.15 6.14 -2.09
N LEU A 133 -9.24 6.99 -2.59
CA LEU A 133 -9.33 8.43 -2.42
C LEU A 133 -10.57 9.02 -3.12
N GLU A 134 -10.90 8.55 -4.32
CA GLU A 134 -12.14 8.94 -5.01
C GLU A 134 -13.38 8.62 -4.16
N LEU A 135 -13.47 7.41 -3.61
CA LEU A 135 -14.60 6.98 -2.79
C LEU A 135 -14.75 7.82 -1.52
N VAL A 136 -13.63 8.15 -0.86
CA VAL A 136 -13.64 9.00 0.33
C VAL A 136 -14.19 10.39 -0.01
N ARG A 137 -13.68 11.01 -1.07
CA ARG A 137 -14.13 12.34 -1.52
C ARG A 137 -15.61 12.37 -1.90
N SER A 138 -16.09 11.36 -2.62
CA SER A 138 -17.51 11.28 -2.98
C SER A 138 -18.44 11.20 -1.75
N ARG A 139 -18.02 10.51 -0.68
CA ARG A 139 -18.80 10.42 0.57
C ARG A 139 -18.81 11.74 1.36
N GLU A 140 -17.72 12.50 1.30
CA GLU A 140 -17.64 13.85 1.90
C GLU A 140 -18.60 14.82 1.20
N ASP A 141 -18.62 14.81 -0.14
CA ASP A 141 -19.50 15.67 -0.95
C ASP A 141 -21.00 15.37 -0.72
N GLU A 142 -21.36 14.08 -0.60
CA GLU A 142 -22.75 13.67 -0.28
C GLU A 142 -23.19 14.11 1.12
N SER A 143 -22.27 14.13 2.08
CA SER A 143 -22.55 14.53 3.47
C SER A 143 -22.67 16.06 3.63
N GLY A 144 -22.01 16.84 2.77
CA GLY A 144 -22.04 18.31 2.78
C GLY A 144 -23.23 18.96 2.05
N GLY A 145 -24.03 18.19 1.31
CA GLY A 145 -25.16 18.69 0.51
C GLY A 145 -26.48 18.94 1.27
N GLY A 146 -26.54 18.65 2.58
CA GLY A 146 -27.77 18.65 3.37
C GLY A 146 -28.27 20.01 3.88
N GLU A 147 -27.48 21.08 3.80
CA GLU A 147 -27.86 22.41 4.31
C GLU A 147 -28.04 23.42 3.17
N ARG A 148 -29.15 23.32 2.44
CA ARG A 148 -29.75 24.48 1.76
C ARG A 148 -31.25 24.48 1.99
N GLN A 149 -31.64 24.90 3.18
CA GLN A 149 -33.00 25.39 3.42
C GLN A 149 -33.07 26.81 2.83
N ILE A 150 -33.69 26.91 1.65
CA ILE A 150 -34.02 28.19 1.00
C ILE A 150 -35.19 28.81 1.79
N PRO A 151 -35.17 30.14 2.05
CA PRO A 151 -36.20 30.84 2.82
C PRO A 151 -37.61 30.74 2.24
#